data_AF-A0A125W950-F1
#
_entry.id   AF-A0A125W950-F1
#
_cell.length_a   1.000
_cell.length_b   1.000
_cell.length_c   1.000
_cell.angle_alpha   90.00
_cell.angle_beta   90.00
_cell.angle_gamma   90.00
#
_symmetry.space_group_name_H-M   'P 1'
#
loop_
_entity.id
_entity.type
_entity.pdbx_description
1 polymer ?
#
loop_
_entity_poly.entity_id
_entity_poly.type
_entity_poly.pdbx_seq_one_letter_code
_entity_poly.pdbx_strand_id
1 'polypeptide(L)'
;MDFIISFLSTPAVLLGLVAMIGLLAQKKSGTEVLTGTSKTIIGFLIFNAGGTIMTGALQNFNTLFQTGFLIKGVLLLKQRQH
;
A
#
# COMPACT_ATOMS: atom_id res chain seq x y z
N MET A 1 15.15 14.61 15.03
CA MET A 1 14.93 14.70 13.57
C MET A 1 14.06 13.57 13.03
N ASP A 2 13.93 12.46 13.78
CA ASP A 2 13.23 11.25 13.34
C ASP A 2 11.71 11.37 13.29
N PHE A 3 11.12 12.26 14.10
CA PHE A 3 9.66 12.46 14.12
C PHE A 3 9.14 12.99 12.78
N ILE A 4 9.82 13.99 12.20
CA ILE A 4 9.46 14.56 10.89
C ILE A 4 9.62 13.49 9.81
N ILE A 5 10.72 12.73 9.82
CA ILE A 5 10.99 11.70 8.81
C ILE A 5 9.96 10.56 8.89
N SER A 6 9.63 10.08 10.09
CA SER A 6 8.60 9.04 10.28
C SER A 6 7.19 9.53 9.92
N PHE A 7 6.88 10.79 10.21
CA PHE A 7 5.59 11.38 9.84
C PHE A 7 5.45 11.53 8.32
N LEU A 8 6.51 12.00 7.63
CA LEU A 8 6.57 12.03 6.17
C LEU A 8 6.72 10.64 5.53
N SER A 9 7.19 9.63 6.25
CA SER A 9 7.25 8.25 5.73
C SER A 9 5.88 7.56 5.69
N THR A 10 4.85 8.18 6.28
CA THR A 10 3.48 7.69 6.20
C THR A 10 2.82 8.19 4.90
N PRO A 11 2.49 7.31 3.94
CA PRO A 11 2.04 7.76 2.62
C PRO A 11 0.73 8.58 2.67
N ALA A 12 -0.17 8.27 3.61
CA ALA A 12 -1.41 9.01 3.81
C ALA A 12 -1.18 10.50 4.11
N VAL A 13 -0.16 10.80 4.93
CA VAL A 13 0.20 12.17 5.33
C VAL A 13 0.78 12.94 4.15
N LEU A 14 1.67 12.30 3.38
CA LEU A 14 2.22 12.90 2.16
C LEU A 14 1.12 13.27 1.17
N LEU A 15 0.18 12.37 0.92
CA LEU A 15 -0.93 12.60 0.00
C LEU A 15 -1.88 13.71 0.49
N GLY A 16 -2.15 13.77 1.79
CA GLY A 16 -2.93 14.85 2.41
C GLY A 16 -2.25 16.22 2.26
N LEU A 17 -0.93 16.28 2.49
CA LEU A 17 -0.15 17.50 2.31
C LEU A 17 -0.12 17.96 0.85
N VAL A 18 0.09 17.04 -0.10
CA VAL A 18 0.08 17.36 -1.54
C VAL A 18 -1.30 17.90 -1.97
N ALA A 19 -2.39 17.29 -1.50
CA ALA A 19 -3.74 17.77 -1.81
C ALA A 19 -4.01 19.15 -1.21
N MET A 20 -3.62 19.38 0.05
CA MET A 20 -3.77 20.66 0.72
C MET A 20 -2.97 21.75 0.01
N ILE A 21 -1.69 21.51 -0.31
CA ILE A 21 -0.83 22.46 -1.03
C ILE A 21 -1.40 22.73 -2.43
N GLY A 22 -1.85 21.70 -3.14
CA GLY A 22 -2.44 21.84 -4.48
C GLY A 22 -3.72 22.68 -4.49
N LEU A 23 -4.58 22.53 -3.48
CA LEU A 23 -5.84 23.30 -3.37
C LEU A 23 -5.59 24.73 -2.90
N LEU A 24 -4.61 24.95 -2.02
CA LEU A 24 -4.15 26.28 -1.63
C LEU A 24 -3.53 27.03 -2.81
N ALA A 25 -2.72 26.36 -3.63
CA ALA A 25 -2.13 26.93 -4.84
C ALA A 25 -3.21 27.32 -5.87
N GLN A 26 -4.33 26.57 -5.93
CA GLN A 26 -5.49 26.88 -6.75
C GLN A 26 -6.38 28.00 -6.18
N LYS A 27 -6.02 28.61 -5.03
CA LYS A 27 -6.79 29.65 -4.34
C LYS A 27 -8.28 29.31 -4.12
N LYS A 28 -8.58 28.03 -3.91
CA LYS A 28 -9.94 27.57 -3.61
C LYS A 28 -10.37 27.95 -2.20
N SER A 29 -11.68 27.97 -1.97
CA SER A 29 -12.25 28.30 -0.65
C SER A 29 -11.81 27.31 0.42
N GLY A 30 -11.74 27.74 1.69
CA GLY A 30 -11.29 26.87 2.81
C GLY A 30 -12.11 25.58 2.94
N THR A 31 -13.42 25.64 2.63
CA THR A 31 -14.30 24.47 2.59
C THR A 31 -13.91 23.47 1.50
N GLU A 32 -13.50 23.95 0.33
CA GLU A 32 -13.02 23.09 -0.76
C GLU A 32 -11.66 22.46 -0.44
N VAL A 33 -10.78 23.18 0.25
CA VAL A 33 -9.48 22.64 0.71
C VAL A 33 -9.71 21.46 1.66
N LEU A 34 -10.60 21.61 2.65
CA LEU A 34 -10.92 20.55 3.61
C LEU A 34 -11.59 19.34 2.97
N THR A 35 -12.59 19.57 2.10
CA THR A 35 -13.29 18.49 1.40
C THR A 35 -12.38 17.77 0.41
N GLY A 36 -11.54 18.50 -0.33
CA GLY A 36 -10.56 17.91 -1.25
C GLY A 36 -9.46 17.12 -0.54
N THR A 37 -8.93 17.63 0.59
CA THR A 37 -7.96 16.90 1.42
C THR A 37 -8.56 15.61 1.97
N SER A 38 -9.81 15.68 2.47
CA SER A 38 -10.53 14.50 2.96
C SER A 38 -10.75 13.47 1.86
N LYS A 39 -11.10 13.90 0.65
CA LYS A 39 -11.28 13.02 -0.52
C LYS A 39 -9.99 12.27 -0.86
N THR A 40 -8.84 12.93 -0.77
CA THR A 40 -7.54 12.29 -0.97
C THR A 40 -7.22 11.26 0.11
N ILE A 41 -7.48 11.57 1.38
CA ILE A 41 -7.29 10.62 2.49
C ILE A 41 -8.18 9.40 2.30
N ILE A 42 -9.48 9.60 2.01
CA ILE A 42 -10.42 8.52 1.73
C ILE A 42 -9.95 7.67 0.54
N GLY A 43 -9.49 8.30 -0.54
CA GLY A 43 -8.94 7.61 -1.70
C GLY A 43 -7.75 6.72 -1.35
N PHE A 44 -6.82 7.22 -0.52
CA PHE A 44 -5.70 6.41 -0.05
C PHE A 44 -6.13 5.25 0.84
N LEU A 45 -7.10 5.44 1.74
CA LEU A 45 -7.63 4.37 2.58
C LEU A 45 -8.23 3.24 1.73
N ILE A 46 -9.00 3.58 0.70
CA ILE A 46 -9.58 2.60 -0.23
C ILE A 46 -8.47 1.87 -1.00
N PHE A 47 -7.47 2.60 -1.50
CA PHE A 47 -6.32 2.00 -2.19
C PHE A 47 -5.56 1.02 -1.28
N ASN A 48 -5.29 1.40 -0.03
CA ASN A 48 -4.60 0.57 0.94
C ASN A 48 -5.40 -0.70 1.30
N ALA A 49 -6.71 -0.55 1.50
CA ALA A 49 -7.61 -1.68 1.74
C ALA A 49 -7.61 -2.65 0.54
N GLY A 50 -7.71 -2.14 -0.68
CA GLY A 50 -7.64 -2.94 -1.91
C GLY A 50 -6.30 -3.67 -2.05
N GLY A 51 -5.18 -3.00 -1.79
CA GLY A 51 -3.85 -3.61 -1.82
C GLY A 51 -3.69 -4.73 -0.80
N THR A 52 -4.24 -4.56 0.41
CA THR A 52 -4.22 -5.60 1.46
C THR A 52 -5.05 -6.82 1.07
N ILE A 53 -6.24 -6.60 0.50
CA ILE A 53 -7.08 -7.70 0.02
C ILE A 53 -6.37 -8.46 -1.11
N MET A 54 -5.77 -7.75 -2.07
CA MET A 54 -5.08 -8.36 -3.20
C MET A 54 -3.84 -9.15 -2.75
N THR A 55 -3.01 -8.58 -1.87
CA THR A 55 -1.84 -9.27 -1.32
C THR A 55 -2.23 -10.47 -0.47
N GLY A 56 -3.32 -10.37 0.31
CA GLY A 56 -3.88 -11.50 1.05
C GLY A 56 -4.36 -12.63 0.14
N ALA A 57 -5.00 -12.31 -0.99
CA ALA A 57 -5.38 -13.31 -1.99
C ALA A 57 -4.15 -14.00 -2.60
N LEU A 58 -3.09 -13.24 -2.93
CA LEU A 58 -1.83 -13.79 -3.41
C LEU A 58 -1.12 -14.65 -2.37
N GLN A 59 -1.17 -14.29 -1.09
CA GLN A 59 -0.61 -15.09 0.02
C GLN A 59 -1.35 -16.43 0.15
N ASN A 60 -2.68 -16.42 0.05
CA ASN A 60 -3.49 -17.63 0.05
C ASN A 60 -3.19 -18.50 -1.17
N PHE A 61 -3.09 -17.90 -2.36
CA PHE A 61 -2.67 -18.60 -3.58
C PHE A 61 -1.28 -19.22 -3.42
N ASN A 62 -0.31 -18.51 -2.85
CA ASN A 62 1.04 -19.02 -2.58
C ASN A 62 0.99 -20.23 -1.63
N THR A 63 0.17 -20.19 -0.59
CA THR A 63 -0.02 -21.30 0.35
C THR A 63 -0.66 -22.53 -0.32
N LEU A 64 -1.67 -22.31 -1.17
CA LEU A 64 -2.31 -23.38 -1.94
C LEU A 64 -1.36 -24.00 -2.96
N PHE A 65 -0.55 -23.17 -3.63
CA PHE A 65 0.48 -23.63 -4.55
C PHE A 65 1.55 -24.46 -3.82
N GLN A 66 2.04 -23.99 -2.67
CA GLN A 66 3.00 -24.74 -1.84
C GLN A 66 2.43 -26.08 -1.36
N THR A 67 1.14 -26.14 -0.99
CA THR A 67 0.49 -27.36 -0.50
C THR A 67 0.17 -28.33 -1.63
N GLY A 68 -0.42 -27.84 -2.72
CA GLY A 68 -0.84 -28.65 -3.88
C GLY A 68 0.34 -29.22 -4.67
N PHE A 69 1.47 -28.53 -4.67
CA PHE A 69 2.70 -29.02 -5.29
C PHE A 69 3.69 -29.64 -4.27
N LEU A 70 3.28 -29.85 -3.00
CA LEU A 70 4.14 -30.37 -1.91
C LEU A 70 5.51 -29.66 -1.82
N ILE A 71 5.57 -28.39 -2.21
CA ILE A 71 6.77 -27.57 -2.20
C ILE A 71 6.97 -27.04 -0.78
N LYS A 72 7.29 -27.93 0.17
CA LYS A 72 8.07 -27.53 1.35
C LYS A 72 9.58 -27.49 1.05
N GLY A 73 9.98 -27.73 -0.20
CA GLY A 73 11.35 -27.51 -0.65
C GLY A 73 11.70 -28.16 -1.98
N VAL A 74 11.07 -27.80 -3.10
CA VAL A 74 11.58 -28.17 -4.45
C VAL A 74 12.79 -27.31 -4.81
N LEU A 75 13.90 -27.62 -4.15
CA LEU A 75 15.24 -27.67 -4.73
C LEU A 75 15.66 -29.14 -4.99
N LEU A 76 14.72 -30.09 -5.11
CA LEU A 76 15.01 -31.49 -5.48
C LEU A 76 15.33 -31.70 -6.97
N LEU A 77 16.04 -30.75 -7.61
CA LEU A 77 16.72 -30.99 -8.88
C LEU A 77 18.24 -31.14 -8.74
N LYS A 78 18.73 -31.61 -7.57
CA LYS A 78 20.13 -32.07 -7.44
C LYS A 78 20.29 -33.25 -6.47
N GLN A 79 19.67 -34.39 -6.76
CA GLN A 79 19.90 -35.68 -6.07
C GLN A 79 19.94 -36.86 -7.08
N ARG A 80 20.54 -36.66 -8.26
CA ARG A 80 20.85 -37.73 -9.23
C ARG A 80 22.29 -37.55 -9.75
N GLN A 81 23.26 -37.67 -8.86
CA GLN A 81 24.65 -38.00 -9.20
C GLN A 81 25.21 -38.90 -8.08
N HIS A 82 24.64 -40.10 -7.97
CA HIS A 82 25.38 -41.35 -7.82
C HIS A 82 24.63 -42.41 -8.63
#